data_AF-A0A3A8PK68-F1
#
_entry.id   AF-A0A3A8PK68-F1
#
_cell.length_a   1.000
_cell.length_b   1.000
_cell.length_c   1.000
_cell.angle_alpha   90.00
_cell.angle_beta   90.00
_cell.angle_gamma   90.00
#
_symmetry.space_group_name_H-M   'P 1'
#
loop_
_entity.id
_entity.type
_entity.pdbx_description
1 polymer ?
#
loop_
_entity_poly.entity_id
_entity_poly.type
_entity_poly.pdbx_seq_one_letter_code
_entity_poly.pdbx_strand_id
1 'polypeptide(L)'
;MHLKSSRLLALVAGSALSVIPSPRPAQAADTCAPGDLYADVQPAFTAAGFDQLQQLTLTPQRTLRSVNPFWTPTSVDSIVFPSDQNVVISYVYESSAASHALGYLYMSDLRARGYVNAQGDLVDANGNGIADLHEDLYNLAPPSGVQARPYIGVSPRCANTFSSRGFTYRQPDLALNAACAPAFVTHYDMTDARPGRTSSAYNIIVDVIGSNPTTTTSTGYSDNGLHPRIPNLLEPAHASNGNLGLGHLAFLLTDDDSDTSTHLGLGAVSDAVALYDGIPDYDVSAHDGHGRPRTSNPDPGITAYDRTVDLGVIPGGQEVVFFLVSAYTPSHNVDNDQVYPCLRRDAALQCMLHLRTPINVFFSKAKWNLDQDFRGQTPVTSRAMGCQYNDACNIDNPASSAYACRLADNPTQKLCGWLDYDALGRLGTVPYGSTSLPMAATTAVAPGNLVMPHALLGNVGPTSDRWLLAFEDLPGGGDRDYNDAVFMLRNWAATPGLARSAVLSPDAPGCAIKQVYLHKDDAQAPTCAPPGAITYSVATDCRTCLAGTCIPNPTPTWHPVTFDWNRDAVLNVSGTPGHQLCWKADLAPGGGQCQASVNNVDIGYEAGPRNP
;
A
#
# COMPACT_ATOMS: atom_id res chain seq x y z
N MET A 1 -17.06 -44.19 20.51
CA MET A 1 -17.28 -43.09 21.46
C MET A 1 -15.99 -42.32 21.62
N HIS A 2 -15.83 -41.20 20.92
CA HIS A 2 -14.88 -40.14 21.26
C HIS A 2 -15.36 -38.87 20.54
N LEU A 3 -15.78 -37.87 21.34
CA LEU A 3 -16.19 -36.56 20.85
C LEU A 3 -14.99 -35.83 20.25
N LYS A 4 -15.12 -35.40 18.99
CA LYS A 4 -14.22 -34.41 18.38
C LYS A 4 -14.60 -33.02 18.88
N SER A 5 -13.59 -32.30 19.36
CA SER A 5 -13.69 -30.88 19.73
C SER A 5 -13.75 -30.03 18.47
N SER A 6 -14.87 -29.37 18.24
CA SER A 6 -15.05 -28.39 17.17
C SER A 6 -14.57 -27.03 17.67
N ARG A 7 -13.47 -26.51 17.10
CA ARG A 7 -13.09 -25.10 17.24
C ARG A 7 -13.82 -24.29 16.19
N LEU A 8 -14.80 -23.50 16.62
CA LEU A 8 -15.40 -22.44 15.80
C LEU A 8 -14.35 -21.35 15.59
N LEU A 9 -13.93 -21.14 14.34
CA LEU A 9 -13.18 -19.97 13.90
C LEU A 9 -14.20 -18.83 13.69
N ALA A 10 -14.04 -17.73 14.41
CA ALA A 10 -14.79 -16.50 14.15
C ALA A 10 -14.12 -15.75 12.99
N LEU A 11 -14.79 -15.70 11.84
CA LEU A 11 -14.46 -14.77 10.75
C LEU A 11 -14.82 -13.35 11.20
N VAL A 12 -13.84 -12.45 11.28
CA VAL A 12 -14.07 -11.00 11.35
C VAL A 12 -13.96 -10.48 9.93
N ALA A 13 -15.11 -10.31 9.27
CA ALA A 13 -15.20 -9.70 7.94
C ALA A 13 -15.17 -8.16 8.10
N GLY A 14 -14.09 -7.53 7.65
CA GLY A 14 -14.05 -6.09 7.40
C GLY A 14 -14.81 -5.78 6.12
N SER A 15 -16.13 -5.65 6.23
CA SER A 15 -16.97 -5.20 5.14
C SER A 15 -16.96 -3.67 5.12
N ALA A 16 -16.63 -3.06 3.98
CA ALA A 16 -17.20 -1.77 3.61
C ALA A 16 -18.72 -1.97 3.46
N LEU A 17 -19.42 -1.94 4.58
CA LEU A 17 -20.87 -1.97 4.63
C LEU A 17 -21.36 -0.65 4.05
N SER A 18 -21.67 -0.66 2.76
CA SER A 18 -22.75 0.18 2.25
C SER A 18 -24.01 -0.29 2.97
N VAL A 19 -24.28 0.30 4.13
CA VAL A 19 -25.52 0.08 4.88
C VAL A 19 -26.62 0.62 3.99
N ILE A 20 -27.28 -0.26 3.23
CA ILE A 20 -28.58 0.05 2.66
C ILE A 20 -29.47 0.31 3.89
N PRO A 21 -29.97 1.53 4.11
CA PRO A 21 -30.80 1.82 5.25
C PRO A 21 -32.00 0.90 5.17
N SER A 22 -32.12 -0.02 6.13
CA SER A 22 -33.31 -0.83 6.27
C SER A 22 -34.45 0.15 6.56
N PRO A 23 -35.48 0.26 5.70
CA PRO A 23 -36.58 1.18 5.94
C PRO A 23 -37.33 0.68 7.16
N ARG A 24 -37.04 1.26 8.33
CA ARG A 24 -37.94 1.15 9.47
C ARG A 24 -39.24 1.84 9.06
N PRO A 25 -40.41 1.20 9.17
CA PRO A 25 -41.66 1.91 9.03
C PRO A 25 -41.69 2.98 10.12
N ALA A 26 -41.56 4.25 9.72
CA ALA A 26 -41.78 5.38 10.59
C ALA A 26 -43.28 5.45 10.88
N GLN A 27 -43.70 4.92 12.02
CA GLN A 27 -44.97 5.37 12.59
C GLN A 27 -44.70 6.79 13.11
N ALA A 28 -45.18 7.78 12.36
CA ALA A 28 -45.20 9.16 12.82
C ALA A 28 -46.02 9.21 14.12
N ALA A 29 -45.43 9.77 15.18
CA ALA A 29 -46.17 10.00 16.42
C ALA A 29 -47.10 11.22 16.21
N ASP A 30 -48.41 11.02 16.36
CA ASP A 30 -49.43 12.09 16.20
C ASP A 30 -49.43 13.11 17.37
N THR A 31 -48.67 12.85 18.44
CA THR A 31 -48.59 13.73 19.62
C THR A 31 -47.15 14.00 20.03
N CYS A 32 -46.84 15.26 20.32
CA CYS A 32 -45.55 15.65 20.90
C CYS A 32 -45.50 15.17 22.34
N ALA A 33 -44.98 13.96 22.57
CA ALA A 33 -44.57 13.56 23.91
C ALA A 33 -43.46 14.52 24.34
N PRO A 34 -43.60 15.23 25.48
CA PRO A 34 -42.49 15.98 26.04
C PRO A 34 -41.45 14.93 26.45
N GLY A 35 -40.41 14.75 25.64
CA GLY A 35 -39.30 13.88 26.01
C GLY A 35 -38.79 14.25 27.41
N ASP A 36 -38.23 13.28 28.12
CA ASP A 36 -37.60 13.54 29.41
C ASP A 36 -36.17 14.03 29.15
N LEU A 37 -35.88 15.26 29.58
CA LEU A 37 -34.58 15.90 29.38
C LEU A 37 -33.43 15.06 29.92
N TYR A 38 -33.64 14.26 30.96
CA TYR A 38 -32.57 13.49 31.61
C TYR A 38 -32.66 11.99 31.33
N ALA A 39 -33.65 11.53 30.56
CA ALA A 39 -33.71 10.14 30.14
C ALA A 39 -32.81 9.93 28.91
N ASP A 40 -31.83 9.04 29.06
CA ASP A 40 -30.93 8.70 27.98
C ASP A 40 -31.65 7.96 26.83
N VAL A 41 -31.56 8.52 25.63
CA VAL A 41 -32.06 7.96 24.38
C VAL A 41 -30.95 7.45 23.47
N GLN A 42 -29.67 7.60 23.85
CA GLN A 42 -28.55 7.04 23.11
C GLN A 42 -28.46 5.53 23.36
N PRO A 43 -28.65 4.68 22.35
CA PRO A 43 -28.40 3.26 22.51
C PRO A 43 -26.90 2.99 22.66
N ALA A 44 -26.56 1.82 23.22
CA ALA A 44 -25.18 1.35 23.26
C ALA A 44 -24.51 1.43 21.87
N PHE A 45 -23.23 1.83 21.84
CA PHE A 45 -22.51 2.00 20.58
C PHE A 45 -22.42 0.68 19.81
N THR A 46 -22.95 0.71 18.59
CA THR A 46 -22.92 -0.36 17.61
C THR A 46 -22.69 0.26 16.23
N ALA A 47 -22.24 -0.52 15.25
CA ALA A 47 -22.04 -0.01 13.88
C ALA A 47 -23.31 0.64 13.30
N ALA A 48 -24.49 0.12 13.61
CA ALA A 48 -25.77 0.67 13.14
C ALA A 48 -26.22 1.93 13.91
N GLY A 49 -25.55 2.28 15.01
CA GLY A 49 -25.86 3.46 15.82
C GLY A 49 -25.27 4.77 15.26
N PHE A 50 -24.48 4.70 14.20
CA PHE A 50 -23.79 5.83 13.61
C PHE A 50 -24.11 5.95 12.12
N ASP A 51 -24.43 7.18 11.69
CA ASP A 51 -24.52 7.52 10.26
C ASP A 51 -23.12 7.73 9.67
N GLN A 52 -22.13 8.07 10.50
CA GLN A 52 -20.74 8.27 10.08
C GLN A 52 -19.77 7.91 11.22
N LEU A 53 -18.77 7.09 10.90
CA LEU A 53 -17.57 6.88 11.71
C LEU A 53 -16.36 7.05 10.78
N GLN A 54 -15.52 8.03 11.05
CA GLN A 54 -14.33 8.32 10.25
C GLN A 54 -13.13 8.40 11.18
N GLN A 55 -12.05 7.66 10.89
CA GLN A 55 -10.83 7.65 11.70
C GLN A 55 -11.08 7.27 13.18
N LEU A 56 -12.14 6.50 13.42
CA LEU A 56 -12.56 5.96 14.71
C LEU A 56 -12.85 4.47 14.58
N THR A 57 -12.50 3.71 15.61
CA THR A 57 -12.85 2.29 15.71
C THR A 57 -13.82 2.07 16.87
N LEU A 58 -14.88 1.28 16.62
CA LEU A 58 -15.72 0.73 17.68
C LEU A 58 -15.02 -0.45 18.35
N THR A 59 -14.70 -0.32 19.63
CA THR A 59 -13.99 -1.35 20.39
C THR A 59 -14.94 -2.50 20.79
N PRO A 60 -14.41 -3.70 21.15
CA PRO A 60 -15.21 -4.77 21.73
C PRO A 60 -15.96 -4.36 23.00
N GLN A 61 -15.46 -3.36 23.72
CA GLN A 61 -16.07 -2.76 24.91
C GLN A 61 -17.20 -1.77 24.58
N ARG A 62 -17.55 -1.61 23.29
CA ARG A 62 -18.55 -0.65 22.79
C ARG A 62 -18.18 0.81 23.10
N THR A 63 -16.90 1.13 22.97
CA THR A 63 -16.40 2.51 23.03
C THR A 63 -15.91 2.96 21.67
N LEU A 64 -15.85 4.26 21.41
CA LEU A 64 -15.20 4.82 20.23
C LEU A 64 -13.79 5.22 20.58
N ARG A 65 -12.82 4.85 19.75
CA ARG A 65 -11.42 5.21 19.95
C ARG A 65 -10.84 5.80 18.67
N SER A 66 -10.09 6.89 18.81
CA SER A 66 -9.26 7.41 17.72
C SER A 66 -8.32 6.34 17.18
N VAL A 67 -8.29 6.21 15.86
CA VAL A 67 -7.35 5.34 15.17
C VAL A 67 -5.92 5.85 15.42
N ASN A 68 -4.94 4.95 15.57
CA ASN A 68 -3.54 5.36 15.70
C ASN A 68 -3.04 5.89 14.35
N PRO A 69 -2.69 7.19 14.23
CA PRO A 69 -2.06 7.67 13.01
C PRO A 69 -0.64 7.11 12.86
N PHE A 70 -0.02 6.69 13.97
CA PHE A 70 1.32 6.10 14.00
C PHE A 70 1.23 4.59 13.79
N TRP A 71 1.14 4.19 12.53
CA TRP A 71 1.25 2.80 12.14
C TRP A 71 2.47 2.60 11.25
N THR A 72 3.31 1.65 11.64
CA THR A 72 4.46 1.19 10.87
C THR A 72 4.30 -0.33 10.69
N PRO A 73 4.42 -0.86 9.47
CA PRO A 73 4.42 -2.30 9.27
C PRO A 73 5.59 -2.94 10.03
N THR A 74 5.48 -4.22 10.34
CA THR A 74 6.58 -5.01 10.94
C THR A 74 7.32 -5.84 9.90
N SER A 75 6.82 -5.90 8.67
CA SER A 75 7.41 -6.62 7.55
C SER A 75 6.94 -6.04 6.22
N VAL A 76 7.78 -6.12 5.18
CA VAL A 76 7.42 -5.81 3.79
C VAL A 76 6.55 -6.90 3.13
N ASP A 77 6.56 -8.12 3.68
CA ASP A 77 5.82 -9.27 3.14
C ASP A 77 4.31 -9.21 3.43
N SER A 78 3.89 -8.39 4.40
CA SER A 78 2.49 -8.20 4.74
C SER A 78 2.26 -6.82 5.35
N ILE A 79 1.85 -5.88 4.49
CA ILE A 79 1.59 -4.49 4.83
C ILE A 79 0.07 -4.31 4.88
N VAL A 80 -0.50 -4.47 6.08
CA VAL A 80 -1.95 -4.39 6.32
C VAL A 80 -2.28 -3.17 7.16
N PHE A 81 -2.97 -2.21 6.57
CA PHE A 81 -3.37 -1.01 7.29
C PHE A 81 -4.46 -1.36 8.32
N PRO A 82 -4.33 -0.96 9.60
CA PRO A 82 -5.27 -1.36 10.66
C PRO A 82 -6.63 -0.63 10.57
N SER A 83 -6.72 0.38 9.72
CA SER A 83 -7.78 1.36 9.62
C SER A 83 -7.64 2.12 8.30
N ASP A 84 -8.65 2.88 7.91
CA ASP A 84 -8.51 3.82 6.80
C ASP A 84 -7.38 4.80 7.09
N GLN A 85 -6.44 4.99 6.16
CA GLN A 85 -5.34 5.95 6.31
C GLN A 85 -5.11 6.66 4.98
N ASN A 86 -4.95 7.99 5.01
CA ASN A 86 -4.48 8.71 3.84
C ASN A 86 -2.94 8.60 3.80
N VAL A 87 -2.42 7.91 2.80
CA VAL A 87 -1.00 7.57 2.73
C VAL A 87 -0.35 8.41 1.65
N VAL A 88 0.80 8.99 1.98
CA VAL A 88 1.69 9.53 0.95
C VAL A 88 3.00 8.78 0.94
N ILE A 89 3.64 8.85 -0.22
CA ILE A 89 4.97 8.31 -0.45
C ILE A 89 5.86 9.42 -1.01
N SER A 90 7.06 9.51 -0.48
CA SER A 90 8.08 10.46 -0.94
C SER A 90 9.27 9.68 -1.46
N TYR A 91 9.77 10.07 -2.62
CA TYR A 91 11.07 9.61 -3.11
C TYR A 91 12.19 10.12 -2.18
N VAL A 92 13.15 9.25 -1.84
CA VAL A 92 14.24 9.58 -0.90
C VAL A 92 15.59 9.54 -1.59
N TYR A 93 15.88 8.44 -2.29
CA TYR A 93 17.23 8.13 -2.77
C TYR A 93 17.17 7.04 -3.84
N GLU A 94 18.12 7.11 -4.77
CA GLU A 94 18.42 6.14 -5.81
C GLU A 94 19.95 6.05 -5.87
N SER A 95 20.44 4.83 -6.12
CA SER A 95 21.87 4.56 -6.28
C SER A 95 22.07 3.36 -7.19
N SER A 96 21.53 3.45 -8.39
CA SER A 96 21.59 2.39 -9.38
C SER A 96 21.93 2.96 -10.76
N ALA A 97 22.16 2.05 -11.70
CA ALA A 97 22.26 2.35 -13.12
C ALA A 97 21.01 1.89 -13.89
N ALA A 98 20.00 1.34 -13.21
CA ALA A 98 18.74 0.95 -13.80
C ALA A 98 17.71 2.08 -13.70
N SER A 99 16.71 2.06 -14.57
CA SER A 99 15.57 2.97 -14.44
C SER A 99 14.39 2.25 -13.83
N HIS A 100 13.74 2.84 -12.83
CA HIS A 100 12.66 2.18 -12.11
C HIS A 100 11.34 2.93 -12.13
N ALA A 101 10.25 2.18 -12.04
CA ALA A 101 8.92 2.68 -11.70
C ALA A 101 8.44 1.98 -10.42
N LEU A 102 7.78 2.73 -9.53
CA LEU A 102 7.23 2.20 -8.30
C LEU A 102 5.70 2.23 -8.34
N GLY A 103 5.08 1.12 -7.98
CA GLY A 103 3.65 1.06 -7.75
C GLY A 103 3.24 0.11 -6.64
N TYR A 104 1.94 -0.09 -6.51
CA TYR A 104 1.37 -1.03 -5.56
C TYR A 104 0.09 -1.69 -6.10
N LEU A 105 -0.22 -2.84 -5.51
CA LEU A 105 -1.41 -3.63 -5.77
C LEU A 105 -2.17 -3.86 -4.47
N TYR A 106 -3.47 -4.05 -4.63
CA TYR A 106 -4.35 -4.49 -3.57
C TYR A 106 -4.50 -6.01 -3.56
N MET A 107 -4.25 -6.64 -2.41
CA MET A 107 -4.40 -8.09 -2.26
C MET A 107 -5.83 -8.57 -2.55
N SER A 108 -6.83 -7.73 -2.24
CA SER A 108 -8.24 -8.01 -2.58
C SER A 108 -8.45 -8.22 -4.07
N ASP A 109 -7.79 -7.41 -4.90
CA ASP A 109 -8.00 -7.40 -6.34
C ASP A 109 -7.29 -8.59 -6.99
N LEU A 110 -6.11 -8.94 -6.47
CA LEU A 110 -5.39 -10.15 -6.85
C LEU A 110 -6.18 -11.42 -6.50
N ARG A 111 -6.83 -11.47 -5.33
CA ARG A 111 -7.73 -12.56 -4.94
C ARG A 111 -8.96 -12.63 -5.83
N ALA A 112 -9.59 -11.49 -6.11
CA ALA A 112 -10.76 -11.41 -6.98
C ALA A 112 -10.45 -11.88 -8.41
N ARG A 113 -9.22 -11.66 -8.89
CA ARG A 113 -8.74 -12.12 -10.20
C ARG A 113 -8.20 -13.55 -10.20
N GLY A 114 -8.12 -14.19 -9.03
CA GLY A 114 -7.69 -15.58 -8.89
C GLY A 114 -6.17 -15.78 -8.96
N TYR A 115 -5.37 -14.72 -8.88
CA TYR A 115 -3.91 -14.82 -8.90
C TYR A 115 -3.32 -15.40 -7.61
N VAL A 116 -4.05 -15.25 -6.50
CA VAL A 116 -3.62 -15.66 -5.17
C VAL A 116 -4.75 -16.38 -4.44
N ASN A 117 -4.38 -17.36 -3.63
CA ASN A 117 -5.32 -18.10 -2.79
C ASN A 117 -5.65 -17.31 -1.50
N ALA A 118 -6.48 -17.91 -0.62
CA ALA A 118 -6.85 -17.31 0.65
C ALA A 118 -5.65 -17.11 1.62
N GLN A 119 -4.56 -17.87 1.43
CA GLN A 119 -3.32 -17.76 2.21
C GLN A 119 -2.37 -16.70 1.64
N GLY A 120 -2.66 -16.14 0.46
CA GLY A 120 -1.78 -15.19 -0.22
C GLY A 120 -0.66 -15.84 -1.03
N ASP A 121 -0.73 -17.14 -1.29
CA ASP A 121 0.20 -17.82 -2.19
C ASP A 121 -0.28 -17.70 -3.64
N LEU A 122 0.67 -17.59 -4.56
CA LEU A 122 0.39 -17.55 -6.00
C LEU A 122 -0.27 -18.85 -6.48
N VAL A 123 -1.20 -18.70 -7.42
CA VAL A 123 -1.98 -19.80 -8.01
C VAL A 123 -1.47 -20.11 -9.41
N ASP A 124 -1.39 -21.39 -9.75
CA ASP A 124 -1.24 -21.93 -11.12
C ASP A 124 -2.49 -22.75 -11.43
N ALA A 125 -3.59 -22.07 -11.79
CA ALA A 125 -4.89 -22.71 -11.96
C ALA A 125 -4.94 -23.58 -13.22
N ASN A 126 -4.12 -23.27 -14.22
CA ASN A 126 -4.07 -24.01 -15.49
C ASN A 126 -3.03 -25.16 -15.48
N GLY A 127 -2.22 -25.28 -14.44
CA GLY A 127 -1.30 -26.39 -14.20
C GLY A 127 -0.17 -26.47 -15.22
N ASN A 128 0.29 -25.34 -15.76
CA ASN A 128 1.37 -25.32 -16.76
C ASN A 128 2.77 -25.09 -16.15
N GLY A 129 2.82 -24.91 -14.83
CA GLY A 129 4.03 -24.74 -14.02
C GLY A 129 4.50 -23.30 -13.88
N ILE A 130 3.75 -22.31 -14.40
CA ILE A 130 3.98 -20.88 -14.22
C ILE A 130 2.79 -20.34 -13.43
N ALA A 131 3.04 -19.52 -12.41
CA ALA A 131 1.93 -18.90 -11.68
C ALA A 131 1.15 -17.96 -12.60
N ASP A 132 -0.18 -17.96 -12.48
CA ASP A 132 -1.10 -17.17 -13.29
C ASP A 132 -0.76 -15.67 -13.27
N LEU A 133 -0.28 -15.16 -12.12
CA LEU A 133 0.20 -13.79 -12.00
C LEU A 133 1.39 -13.52 -12.93
N HIS A 134 2.39 -14.41 -12.91
CA HIS A 134 3.59 -14.28 -13.72
C HIS A 134 3.31 -14.48 -15.20
N GLU A 135 2.34 -15.34 -15.54
CA GLU A 135 1.88 -15.47 -16.91
C GLU A 135 1.28 -14.15 -17.42
N ASP A 136 0.40 -13.52 -16.64
CA ASP A 136 -0.31 -12.32 -17.05
C ASP A 136 0.55 -11.04 -16.95
N LEU A 137 1.58 -11.01 -16.08
CA LEU A 137 2.60 -9.95 -16.07
C LEU A 137 3.35 -9.87 -17.40
N TYR A 138 3.67 -11.00 -18.01
CA TYR A 138 4.47 -11.05 -19.24
C TYR A 138 3.64 -11.51 -20.46
N ASN A 139 2.32 -11.63 -20.31
CA ASN A 139 1.40 -12.13 -21.34
C ASN A 139 1.87 -13.46 -21.99
N LEU A 140 2.42 -14.37 -21.18
CA LEU A 140 3.02 -15.64 -21.60
C LEU A 140 2.00 -16.73 -21.94
N ALA A 141 0.78 -16.59 -21.40
CA ALA A 141 -0.20 -17.67 -21.38
C ALA A 141 -0.41 -18.31 -22.76
N PRO A 142 -0.70 -19.64 -22.80
CA PRO A 142 -0.94 -20.33 -24.05
C PRO A 142 -1.97 -19.61 -24.93
N PRO A 143 -1.75 -19.49 -26.25
CA PRO A 143 -2.63 -18.73 -27.13
C PRO A 143 -3.99 -19.41 -27.35
N SER A 144 -4.11 -20.70 -27.04
CA SER A 144 -5.33 -21.49 -27.20
C SER A 144 -5.28 -22.75 -26.34
N GLY A 145 -6.43 -23.40 -26.16
CA GLY A 145 -6.56 -24.65 -25.42
C GLY A 145 -7.02 -24.46 -23.97
N VAL A 146 -7.07 -25.56 -23.22
CA VAL A 146 -7.62 -25.59 -21.85
C VAL A 146 -6.78 -24.82 -20.83
N GLN A 147 -5.55 -24.46 -21.19
CA GLN A 147 -4.63 -23.71 -20.33
C GLN A 147 -4.44 -22.26 -20.79
N ALA A 148 -5.16 -21.83 -21.83
CA ALA A 148 -5.08 -20.46 -22.29
C ALA A 148 -5.63 -19.48 -21.24
N ARG A 149 -5.02 -18.30 -21.16
CA ARG A 149 -5.55 -17.17 -20.40
C ARG A 149 -5.81 -16.00 -21.34
N PRO A 150 -6.75 -15.10 -21.00
CA PRO A 150 -6.96 -13.87 -21.75
C PRO A 150 -5.68 -13.03 -21.78
N TYR A 151 -5.40 -12.40 -22.92
CA TYR A 151 -4.32 -11.41 -23.00
C TYR A 151 -4.68 -10.19 -22.14
N ILE A 152 -3.74 -9.71 -21.32
CA ILE A 152 -3.86 -8.45 -20.59
C ILE A 152 -3.41 -7.32 -21.50
N GLY A 153 -4.40 -6.65 -22.11
CA GLY A 153 -4.22 -5.53 -23.04
C GLY A 153 -5.22 -5.58 -24.19
N VAL A 154 -5.13 -4.63 -25.13
CA VAL A 154 -6.00 -4.61 -26.32
C VAL A 154 -5.61 -5.68 -27.34
N SER A 155 -4.31 -5.77 -27.65
CA SER A 155 -3.77 -6.76 -28.58
C SER A 155 -2.25 -6.88 -28.41
N PRO A 156 -1.67 -8.07 -28.59
CA PRO A 156 -0.22 -8.25 -28.51
C PRO A 156 0.50 -7.46 -29.59
N ARG A 157 1.67 -6.90 -29.24
CA ARG A 157 2.56 -6.25 -30.21
C ARG A 157 3.20 -7.29 -31.13
N CYS A 158 3.64 -8.41 -30.56
CA CYS A 158 4.30 -9.50 -31.26
C CYS A 158 3.43 -10.76 -31.27
N ALA A 159 3.38 -11.45 -32.42
CA ALA A 159 2.55 -12.65 -32.59
C ALA A 159 3.32 -13.98 -32.41
N ASN A 160 4.61 -13.92 -32.05
CA ASN A 160 5.45 -15.11 -31.96
C ASN A 160 5.01 -16.01 -30.80
N THR A 161 5.14 -17.32 -31.02
CA THR A 161 4.94 -18.33 -30.00
C THR A 161 6.20 -19.16 -29.82
N PHE A 162 6.24 -19.96 -28.76
CA PHE A 162 7.30 -20.95 -28.54
C PHE A 162 6.74 -22.16 -27.79
N SER A 163 7.43 -23.29 -27.86
CA SER A 163 7.02 -24.51 -27.14
C SER A 163 8.08 -24.91 -26.13
N SER A 164 7.67 -25.13 -24.87
CA SER A 164 8.54 -25.61 -23.80
C SER A 164 7.81 -26.63 -22.93
N ARG A 165 8.40 -27.82 -22.79
CA ARG A 165 7.85 -28.99 -22.06
C ARG A 165 6.39 -29.33 -22.40
N GLY A 166 6.06 -29.33 -23.69
CA GLY A 166 4.75 -29.79 -24.18
C GLY A 166 3.64 -28.73 -24.19
N PHE A 167 3.94 -27.51 -23.72
CA PHE A 167 3.02 -26.37 -23.80
C PHE A 167 3.51 -25.38 -24.85
N THR A 168 2.56 -24.70 -25.51
CA THR A 168 2.85 -23.60 -26.44
C THR A 168 2.45 -22.29 -25.80
N TYR A 169 3.38 -21.35 -25.72
CA TYR A 169 3.26 -20.04 -25.06
C TYR A 169 3.40 -18.91 -26.07
N ARG A 170 2.99 -17.71 -25.68
CA ARG A 170 3.34 -16.47 -26.41
C ARG A 170 4.72 -16.01 -25.99
N GLN A 171 5.50 -15.48 -26.94
CA GLN A 171 6.75 -14.79 -26.57
C GLN A 171 6.39 -13.41 -25.99
N PRO A 172 6.90 -13.04 -24.80
CA PRO A 172 6.51 -11.79 -24.12
C PRO A 172 6.89 -10.55 -24.91
N ASP A 173 5.96 -9.64 -25.11
CA ASP A 173 6.25 -8.34 -25.76
C ASP A 173 7.34 -7.55 -25.00
N LEU A 174 7.35 -7.67 -23.66
CA LEU A 174 8.35 -7.08 -22.76
C LEU A 174 9.74 -7.73 -22.84
N ALA A 175 9.88 -8.88 -23.50
CA ALA A 175 11.17 -9.57 -23.69
C ALA A 175 11.65 -9.54 -25.16
N LEU A 176 10.92 -8.86 -26.04
CA LEU A 176 11.19 -8.81 -27.48
C LEU A 176 11.58 -7.40 -27.94
N ASN A 177 12.54 -7.33 -28.84
CA ASN A 177 12.93 -6.08 -29.50
C ASN A 177 11.79 -5.49 -30.37
N ALA A 178 12.00 -4.28 -30.89
CA ALA A 178 11.01 -3.57 -31.72
C ALA A 178 10.62 -4.35 -33.00
N ALA A 179 11.52 -5.18 -33.54
CA ALA A 179 11.28 -5.99 -34.73
C ALA A 179 10.49 -7.29 -34.45
N CYS A 180 10.16 -7.57 -33.19
CA CYS A 180 9.56 -8.84 -32.78
C CYS A 180 10.37 -10.05 -33.29
N ALA A 181 11.70 -10.00 -33.22
CA ALA A 181 12.53 -11.13 -33.61
C ALA A 181 12.29 -12.33 -32.67
N PRO A 182 12.12 -13.57 -33.17
CA PRO A 182 11.98 -14.74 -32.30
C PRO A 182 13.17 -14.87 -31.35
N ALA A 183 12.90 -15.09 -30.07
CA ALA A 183 13.92 -15.04 -29.01
C ALA A 183 13.86 -16.24 -28.06
N PHE A 184 13.33 -17.38 -28.51
CA PHE A 184 13.33 -18.63 -27.75
C PHE A 184 14.56 -19.48 -28.07
N VAL A 185 15.27 -19.92 -27.03
CA VAL A 185 16.41 -20.83 -27.14
C VAL A 185 16.15 -22.03 -26.23
N THR A 186 16.17 -23.22 -26.82
CA THR A 186 16.04 -24.48 -26.09
C THR A 186 17.40 -25.13 -25.86
N HIS A 187 17.52 -25.95 -24.82
CA HIS A 187 18.74 -26.66 -24.46
C HIS A 187 19.95 -25.73 -24.25
N TYR A 188 19.71 -24.57 -23.65
CA TYR A 188 20.73 -23.60 -23.30
C TYR A 188 21.55 -24.10 -22.11
N ASP A 189 22.87 -24.08 -22.23
CA ASP A 189 23.80 -24.46 -21.17
C ASP A 189 24.11 -23.24 -20.29
N MET A 190 23.76 -23.31 -19.00
CA MET A 190 23.86 -22.18 -18.08
C MET A 190 24.04 -22.64 -16.65
N THR A 191 24.70 -21.81 -15.84
CA THR A 191 24.93 -22.11 -14.42
C THR A 191 23.62 -22.22 -13.66
N ASP A 192 23.52 -23.22 -12.78
CA ASP A 192 22.34 -23.41 -11.95
C ASP A 192 22.31 -22.38 -10.81
N ALA A 193 21.25 -21.58 -10.74
CA ALA A 193 21.10 -20.50 -9.77
C ALA A 193 20.67 -20.96 -8.36
N ARG A 194 20.74 -22.25 -8.03
CA ARG A 194 20.54 -22.74 -6.65
C ARG A 194 21.79 -22.51 -5.78
N PRO A 195 21.62 -22.36 -4.44
CA PRO A 195 22.74 -22.10 -3.53
C PRO A 195 23.95 -23.00 -3.69
N GLY A 196 25.14 -22.37 -3.68
CA GLY A 196 26.44 -23.05 -3.71
C GLY A 196 26.92 -23.50 -5.08
N ARG A 197 26.30 -23.03 -6.18
CA ARG A 197 26.59 -23.44 -7.56
C ARG A 197 27.19 -22.29 -8.37
N THR A 198 28.35 -21.79 -7.93
CA THR A 198 28.95 -20.55 -8.46
C THR A 198 29.97 -20.79 -9.58
N SER A 199 29.81 -21.83 -10.39
CA SER A 199 30.75 -22.09 -11.49
C SER A 199 30.13 -22.92 -12.60
N SER A 200 30.78 -22.91 -13.77
CA SER A 200 30.36 -23.69 -14.93
C SER A 200 30.35 -25.20 -14.71
N ALA A 201 30.99 -25.70 -13.64
CA ALA A 201 30.92 -27.11 -13.26
C ALA A 201 29.50 -27.55 -12.83
N TYR A 202 28.63 -26.60 -12.51
CA TYR A 202 27.25 -26.82 -12.11
C TYR A 202 26.25 -26.40 -13.20
N ASN A 203 26.70 -26.26 -14.44
CA ASN A 203 25.81 -25.94 -15.53
C ASN A 203 24.70 -26.99 -15.70
N ILE A 204 23.53 -26.51 -16.10
CA ILE A 204 22.33 -27.27 -16.38
C ILE A 204 21.81 -26.90 -17.78
N ILE A 205 21.05 -27.82 -18.37
CA ILE A 205 20.39 -27.62 -19.65
C ILE A 205 18.96 -27.13 -19.40
N VAL A 206 18.65 -25.93 -19.89
CA VAL A 206 17.38 -25.23 -19.64
C VAL A 206 16.84 -24.58 -20.90
N ASP A 207 15.58 -24.14 -20.86
CA ASP A 207 15.02 -23.27 -21.89
C ASP A 207 15.12 -21.80 -21.46
N VAL A 208 15.33 -20.89 -22.42
CA VAL A 208 15.41 -19.44 -22.21
C VAL A 208 14.52 -18.74 -23.22
N ILE A 209 13.67 -17.82 -22.77
CA ILE A 209 12.86 -16.96 -23.63
C ILE A 209 13.24 -15.49 -23.44
N GLY A 210 13.48 -14.77 -24.53
CA GLY A 210 13.69 -13.33 -24.55
C GLY A 210 15.06 -12.89 -25.05
N SER A 211 15.33 -11.59 -25.01
CA SER A 211 16.46 -10.97 -25.68
C SER A 211 17.05 -9.80 -24.89
N ASN A 212 18.31 -9.45 -25.19
CA ASN A 212 18.95 -8.27 -24.64
C ASN A 212 18.66 -7.04 -25.51
N PRO A 213 18.48 -5.85 -24.92
CA PRO A 213 18.41 -4.60 -25.67
C PRO A 213 19.75 -4.35 -26.36
N THR A 214 19.75 -4.04 -27.66
CA THR A 214 20.99 -3.86 -28.46
C THR A 214 21.27 -2.41 -28.86
N THR A 215 20.28 -1.50 -28.83
CA THR A 215 20.36 -0.03 -29.05
C THR A 215 19.06 0.65 -28.58
N THR A 216 18.93 1.99 -28.71
CA THR A 216 17.73 2.79 -28.37
C THR A 216 16.44 2.07 -28.74
N THR A 217 15.63 1.80 -27.73
CA THR A 217 14.71 0.66 -27.72
C THR A 217 13.39 0.89 -28.46
N SER A 218 13.12 2.11 -28.97
CA SER A 218 11.88 2.46 -29.70
C SER A 218 10.64 1.83 -29.01
N THR A 219 9.77 1.13 -29.74
CA THR A 219 8.61 0.40 -29.22
C THR A 219 8.93 -1.03 -28.74
N GLY A 220 10.21 -1.41 -28.67
CA GLY A 220 10.64 -2.70 -28.15
C GLY A 220 10.49 -2.79 -26.64
N TYR A 221 10.38 -4.02 -26.14
CA TYR A 221 10.26 -4.33 -24.71
C TYR A 221 9.05 -3.64 -24.04
N SER A 222 8.00 -3.37 -24.82
CA SER A 222 6.73 -2.79 -24.39
C SER A 222 5.56 -3.60 -24.97
N ASP A 223 4.45 -3.67 -24.24
CA ASP A 223 3.23 -4.43 -24.50
C ASP A 223 2.01 -3.54 -24.85
N ASN A 224 2.27 -2.34 -25.42
CA ASN A 224 1.26 -1.38 -25.89
C ASN A 224 0.27 -0.88 -24.82
N GLY A 225 0.73 -0.83 -23.57
CA GLY A 225 -0.02 -0.27 -22.45
C GLY A 225 -0.17 1.25 -22.46
N LEU A 226 -0.68 1.76 -21.34
CA LEU A 226 -0.67 3.19 -21.04
C LEU A 226 0.76 3.74 -20.96
N HIS A 227 1.67 2.98 -20.37
CA HIS A 227 3.05 3.36 -20.13
C HIS A 227 3.99 2.36 -20.81
N PRO A 228 4.99 2.82 -21.58
CA PRO A 228 5.93 1.89 -22.18
C PRO A 228 6.72 1.17 -21.08
N ARG A 229 6.92 -0.15 -21.27
CA ARG A 229 7.76 -1.02 -20.44
C ARG A 229 7.32 -1.18 -18.99
N ILE A 230 6.10 -0.77 -18.66
CA ILE A 230 5.40 -1.23 -17.46
C ILE A 230 4.43 -2.32 -17.92
N PRO A 231 4.42 -3.52 -17.30
CA PRO A 231 3.43 -4.53 -17.62
C PRO A 231 2.00 -4.01 -17.57
N ASN A 232 1.20 -4.27 -18.60
CA ASN A 232 -0.22 -3.87 -18.67
C ASN A 232 -1.01 -4.23 -17.39
N LEU A 233 -0.67 -5.34 -16.74
CA LEU A 233 -1.31 -5.77 -15.50
C LEU A 233 -1.02 -4.84 -14.30
N LEU A 234 0.18 -4.23 -14.27
CA LEU A 234 0.65 -3.34 -13.21
C LEU A 234 0.34 -1.87 -13.46
N GLU A 235 -0.19 -1.55 -14.63
CA GLU A 235 -0.75 -0.24 -14.91
C GLU A 235 -2.10 -0.04 -14.22
N PRO A 236 -2.55 1.20 -14.03
CA PRO A 236 -3.94 1.46 -13.68
C PRO A 236 -4.87 0.99 -14.82
N ALA A 237 -6.07 0.54 -14.46
CA ALA A 237 -7.09 0.18 -15.44
C ALA A 237 -7.30 1.34 -16.43
N HIS A 238 -7.09 1.10 -17.72
CA HIS A 238 -7.16 2.12 -18.76
C HIS A 238 -7.55 1.50 -20.11
N ALA A 239 -8.09 2.30 -21.03
CA ALA A 239 -8.54 1.81 -22.33
C ALA A 239 -7.41 1.15 -23.16
N SER A 240 -6.16 1.63 -23.04
CA SER A 240 -4.98 1.06 -23.72
C SER A 240 -4.65 -0.37 -23.27
N ASN A 241 -4.91 -0.70 -22.01
CA ASN A 241 -4.73 -2.05 -21.47
C ASN A 241 -6.05 -2.85 -21.39
N GLY A 242 -7.09 -2.42 -22.12
CA GLY A 242 -8.40 -3.09 -22.13
C GLY A 242 -9.17 -3.00 -20.79
N ASN A 243 -8.80 -2.06 -19.92
CA ASN A 243 -9.27 -1.92 -18.54
C ASN A 243 -8.97 -3.15 -17.68
N LEU A 244 -7.85 -3.82 -17.95
CA LEU A 244 -7.42 -5.03 -17.23
C LEU A 244 -6.32 -4.78 -16.20
N GLY A 245 -5.66 -3.62 -16.25
CA GLY A 245 -4.66 -3.21 -15.26
C GLY A 245 -5.23 -3.14 -13.84
N LEU A 246 -4.41 -3.53 -12.86
CA LEU A 246 -4.74 -3.58 -11.43
C LEU A 246 -3.84 -2.70 -10.56
N GLY A 247 -2.75 -2.19 -11.13
CA GLY A 247 -1.76 -1.47 -10.34
C GLY A 247 -2.10 -0.01 -10.16
N HIS A 248 -1.47 0.56 -9.15
CA HIS A 248 -1.46 1.98 -8.87
C HIS A 248 -0.01 2.43 -8.91
N LEU A 249 0.35 3.27 -9.88
CA LEU A 249 1.72 3.71 -10.09
C LEU A 249 1.95 5.02 -9.33
N ALA A 250 2.84 4.99 -8.34
CA ALA A 250 3.22 6.18 -7.58
C ALA A 250 4.28 6.99 -8.35
N PHE A 251 5.31 6.30 -8.84
CA PHE A 251 6.38 6.89 -9.63
C PHE A 251 6.56 6.12 -10.94
N LEU A 252 6.76 6.84 -12.05
CA LEU A 252 7.02 6.28 -13.39
C LEU A 252 8.52 6.27 -13.73
N LEU A 253 9.31 7.02 -12.96
CA LEU A 253 10.75 7.06 -12.99
C LEU A 253 11.25 7.42 -11.58
N THR A 254 12.39 6.89 -11.15
CA THR A 254 12.99 7.21 -9.85
C THR A 254 14.44 7.67 -9.97
N ASP A 255 14.80 8.19 -11.15
CA ASP A 255 16.06 8.86 -11.43
C ASP A 255 16.15 10.19 -10.69
N ASP A 256 17.28 10.43 -10.03
CA ASP A 256 17.69 11.69 -9.39
C ASP A 256 19.20 11.64 -9.46
N ASP A 257 19.78 12.04 -10.59
CA ASP A 257 21.21 11.85 -10.85
C ASP A 257 21.88 13.09 -11.52
N SER A 258 22.97 12.89 -12.27
CA SER A 258 23.72 13.97 -12.90
C SER A 258 23.71 13.93 -14.43
N ASP A 259 22.81 13.15 -15.02
CA ASP A 259 22.59 13.12 -16.46
C ASP A 259 21.12 13.39 -16.85
N THR A 260 20.71 13.00 -18.05
CA THR A 260 19.33 13.25 -18.55
C THR A 260 18.87 12.05 -19.37
N SER A 261 19.26 10.85 -18.95
CA SER A 261 19.12 9.63 -19.71
C SER A 261 18.76 8.45 -18.83
N THR A 262 17.62 7.85 -19.15
CA THR A 262 17.26 6.54 -18.58
C THR A 262 18.12 5.44 -19.18
N HIS A 263 18.33 4.34 -18.44
CA HIS A 263 19.15 3.20 -18.85
C HIS A 263 18.76 2.70 -20.24
N LEU A 264 19.65 2.86 -21.24
CA LEU A 264 19.39 2.51 -22.64
C LEU A 264 18.10 3.12 -23.24
N GLY A 265 17.62 4.22 -22.66
CA GLY A 265 16.33 4.82 -22.97
C GLY A 265 15.16 3.91 -22.67
N LEU A 266 15.23 3.07 -21.63
CA LEU A 266 14.21 2.10 -21.21
C LEU A 266 13.21 2.62 -20.15
N GLY A 267 13.36 3.84 -19.63
CA GLY A 267 12.38 4.41 -18.70
C GLY A 267 10.96 4.48 -19.28
N ALA A 268 9.95 4.47 -18.41
CA ALA A 268 8.55 4.65 -18.81
C ALA A 268 8.26 6.11 -19.20
N VAL A 269 8.98 7.04 -18.57
CA VAL A 269 9.05 8.46 -18.91
C VAL A 269 10.52 8.84 -19.16
N SER A 270 10.74 10.01 -19.73
CA SER A 270 12.10 10.54 -19.92
C SER A 270 12.60 11.16 -18.63
N ASP A 271 13.86 10.92 -18.35
CA ASP A 271 14.67 11.76 -17.48
C ASP A 271 14.91 13.10 -18.19
N ALA A 272 14.62 14.21 -17.51
CA ALA A 272 14.57 15.53 -18.09
C ALA A 272 15.56 16.53 -17.48
N VAL A 273 16.17 16.27 -16.32
CA VAL A 273 17.07 17.21 -15.64
C VAL A 273 18.21 16.46 -14.94
N ALA A 274 19.38 17.11 -14.85
CA ALA A 274 20.60 16.53 -14.27
C ALA A 274 20.87 17.05 -12.85
N LEU A 275 19.84 17.05 -12.00
CA LEU A 275 19.89 17.68 -10.68
C LEU A 275 19.72 16.66 -9.56
N TYR A 276 20.81 16.39 -8.85
CA TYR A 276 20.78 15.58 -7.63
C TYR A 276 20.20 16.34 -6.42
N ASP A 277 18.89 16.39 -6.27
CA ASP A 277 18.20 17.17 -5.23
C ASP A 277 17.09 16.42 -4.45
N GLY A 278 16.91 15.13 -4.73
CA GLY A 278 15.90 14.29 -4.07
C GLY A 278 14.51 14.52 -4.62
N ILE A 279 14.41 14.83 -5.90
CA ILE A 279 13.17 14.91 -6.68
C ILE A 279 13.41 14.02 -7.92
N PRO A 280 12.47 13.13 -8.27
CA PRO A 280 12.61 12.38 -9.51
C PRO A 280 12.68 13.32 -10.71
N ASP A 281 13.55 13.03 -11.68
CA ASP A 281 13.87 13.91 -12.81
C ASP A 281 12.78 13.90 -13.92
N TYR A 282 11.50 13.83 -13.53
CA TYR A 282 10.33 13.95 -14.39
C TYR A 282 9.15 14.66 -13.69
N ASP A 283 8.23 15.22 -14.49
CA ASP A 283 7.03 15.90 -14.00
C ASP A 283 6.01 14.87 -13.45
N VAL A 284 6.13 14.57 -12.15
CA VAL A 284 5.28 13.61 -11.42
C VAL A 284 3.85 14.15 -11.35
N SER A 285 3.68 15.44 -11.10
CA SER A 285 2.39 16.12 -10.92
C SER A 285 1.53 16.15 -12.19
N ALA A 286 2.12 15.95 -13.37
CA ALA A 286 1.39 15.67 -14.61
C ALA A 286 0.52 14.40 -14.54
N HIS A 287 0.73 13.54 -13.53
CA HIS A 287 -0.01 12.31 -13.30
C HIS A 287 -0.80 12.36 -11.98
N ASP A 288 -1.88 11.57 -11.88
CA ASP A 288 -2.57 11.36 -10.61
C ASP A 288 -1.83 10.35 -9.71
N GLY A 289 -2.29 10.19 -8.46
CA GLY A 289 -1.69 9.25 -7.49
C GLY A 289 -1.80 7.77 -7.86
N HIS A 290 -2.30 7.46 -9.06
CA HIS A 290 -2.36 6.12 -9.63
C HIS A 290 -1.59 6.03 -10.96
N GLY A 291 -0.87 7.11 -11.34
CA GLY A 291 -0.04 7.19 -12.52
C GLY A 291 -0.83 7.43 -13.81
N ARG A 292 -2.07 7.92 -13.75
CA ARG A 292 -2.81 8.30 -14.96
C ARG A 292 -2.49 9.74 -15.35
N PRO A 293 -2.28 10.04 -16.64
CA PRO A 293 -2.12 11.41 -17.10
C PRO A 293 -3.31 12.29 -16.70
N ARG A 294 -3.04 13.47 -16.15
CA ARG A 294 -4.07 14.46 -15.83
C ARG A 294 -4.43 15.28 -17.06
N THR A 295 -5.69 15.70 -17.14
CA THR A 295 -6.13 16.67 -18.17
C THR A 295 -5.62 18.09 -17.89
N SER A 296 -5.26 18.38 -16.64
CA SER A 296 -4.63 19.63 -16.20
C SER A 296 -3.55 19.30 -15.17
N ASN A 297 -2.31 19.72 -15.43
CA ASN A 297 -1.23 19.61 -14.45
C ASN A 297 -1.40 20.73 -13.39
N PRO A 298 -1.59 20.39 -12.09
CA PRO A 298 -1.66 21.38 -11.02
C PRO A 298 -0.33 22.11 -10.75
N ASP A 299 0.81 21.54 -11.13
CA ASP A 299 2.15 22.11 -10.93
C ASP A 299 3.07 21.83 -12.15
N PRO A 300 2.93 22.56 -13.27
CA PRO A 300 3.69 22.28 -14.48
C PRO A 300 5.22 22.39 -14.32
N GLY A 301 5.94 21.34 -14.71
CA GLY A 301 7.40 21.27 -14.65
C GLY A 301 7.89 20.30 -13.58
N ILE A 302 9.20 20.30 -13.32
CA ILE A 302 9.81 19.51 -12.25
C ILE A 302 10.08 20.46 -11.08
N THR A 303 9.40 20.25 -9.97
CA THR A 303 9.47 21.07 -8.77
C THR A 303 9.52 20.22 -7.50
N ALA A 304 9.70 20.89 -6.35
CA ALA A 304 9.69 20.24 -5.06
C ALA A 304 8.38 19.48 -4.72
N TYR A 305 7.26 19.74 -5.42
CA TYR A 305 6.02 19.00 -5.25
C TYR A 305 6.10 17.58 -5.82
N ASP A 306 6.90 17.35 -6.86
CA ASP A 306 7.03 16.07 -7.54
C ASP A 306 7.68 14.98 -6.67
N ARG A 307 8.39 15.38 -5.62
CA ARG A 307 8.97 14.48 -4.62
C ARG A 307 7.94 13.55 -3.97
N THR A 308 6.70 14.02 -3.77
CA THR A 308 5.73 13.36 -2.90
C THR A 308 4.40 13.15 -3.62
N VAL A 309 3.93 11.91 -3.59
CA VAL A 309 2.65 11.50 -4.19
C VAL A 309 1.66 11.12 -3.10
N ASP A 310 0.45 11.66 -3.19
CA ASP A 310 -0.70 11.25 -2.39
C ASP A 310 -1.34 10.00 -2.99
N LEU A 311 -1.23 8.87 -2.28
CA LEU A 311 -1.81 7.58 -2.68
C LEU A 311 -3.31 7.52 -2.38
N GLY A 312 -3.85 8.53 -1.69
CA GLY A 312 -5.22 8.60 -1.24
C GLY A 312 -5.47 7.77 0.02
N VAL A 313 -6.75 7.52 0.28
CA VAL A 313 -7.18 6.72 1.43
C VAL A 313 -7.07 5.23 1.10
N ILE A 314 -6.20 4.53 1.82
CA ILE A 314 -6.11 3.07 1.82
C ILE A 314 -7.07 2.54 2.90
N PRO A 315 -8.06 1.69 2.55
CA PRO A 315 -9.02 1.17 3.52
C PRO A 315 -8.39 0.31 4.61
N GLY A 316 -8.97 0.35 5.81
CA GLY A 316 -8.59 -0.54 6.90
C GLY A 316 -8.82 -2.02 6.59
N GLY A 317 -7.88 -2.87 7.00
CA GLY A 317 -7.85 -4.29 6.70
C GLY A 317 -7.37 -4.63 5.28
N GLN A 318 -7.08 -3.62 4.46
CA GLN A 318 -6.52 -3.81 3.13
C GLN A 318 -5.02 -4.11 3.22
N GLU A 319 -4.61 -5.19 2.56
CA GLU A 319 -3.20 -5.51 2.35
C GLU A 319 -2.71 -4.88 1.04
N VAL A 320 -1.58 -4.19 1.14
CA VAL A 320 -0.90 -3.53 0.02
C VAL A 320 0.37 -4.31 -0.29
N VAL A 321 0.59 -4.58 -1.57
CA VAL A 321 1.84 -5.17 -2.06
C VAL A 321 2.50 -4.16 -2.99
N PHE A 322 3.65 -3.62 -2.58
CA PHE A 322 4.43 -2.74 -3.44
C PHE A 322 5.17 -3.55 -4.48
N PHE A 323 5.41 -2.94 -5.63
CA PHE A 323 6.28 -3.48 -6.66
C PHE A 323 7.18 -2.41 -7.24
N LEU A 324 8.39 -2.81 -7.60
CA LEU A 324 9.32 -2.05 -8.42
C LEU A 324 9.39 -2.71 -9.80
N VAL A 325 9.19 -1.93 -10.86
CA VAL A 325 9.54 -2.32 -12.22
C VAL A 325 10.94 -1.77 -12.48
N SER A 326 11.92 -2.64 -12.67
CA SER A 326 13.30 -2.26 -12.97
C SER A 326 13.61 -2.52 -14.44
N ALA A 327 14.16 -1.52 -15.12
CA ALA A 327 14.61 -1.60 -16.49
C ALA A 327 16.14 -1.60 -16.55
N TYR A 328 16.73 -2.77 -16.75
CA TYR A 328 18.18 -2.95 -16.78
C TYR A 328 18.63 -3.97 -17.83
N THR A 329 19.93 -4.05 -18.12
CA THR A 329 20.46 -5.04 -19.06
C THR A 329 20.32 -6.45 -18.47
N PRO A 330 19.71 -7.43 -19.18
CA PRO A 330 19.56 -8.77 -18.66
C PRO A 330 20.92 -9.49 -18.61
N SER A 331 21.22 -10.13 -17.49
CA SER A 331 22.40 -10.98 -17.32
C SER A 331 22.08 -12.25 -16.52
N HIS A 332 22.85 -13.30 -16.78
CA HIS A 332 22.94 -14.46 -15.90
C HIS A 332 24.42 -14.76 -15.69
N ASN A 333 24.93 -14.22 -14.59
CA ASN A 333 26.29 -14.40 -14.14
C ASN A 333 26.32 -14.36 -12.61
N VAL A 334 26.40 -15.55 -12.00
CA VAL A 334 26.45 -15.71 -10.54
C VAL A 334 27.73 -15.14 -9.92
N ASP A 335 28.79 -14.91 -10.70
CA ASP A 335 30.00 -14.22 -10.21
C ASP A 335 29.78 -12.70 -10.06
N ASN A 336 28.77 -12.16 -10.75
CA ASN A 336 28.36 -10.75 -10.67
C ASN A 336 26.99 -10.61 -9.99
N ASP A 337 26.61 -11.60 -9.17
CA ASP A 337 25.36 -11.62 -8.39
C ASP A 337 24.06 -11.49 -9.19
N GLN A 338 24.09 -11.83 -10.48
CA GLN A 338 22.94 -11.68 -11.37
C GLN A 338 22.46 -13.02 -11.92
N VAL A 339 21.14 -13.22 -11.94
CA VAL A 339 20.50 -14.40 -12.53
C VAL A 339 19.31 -13.99 -13.39
N TYR A 340 19.00 -14.77 -14.42
CA TYR A 340 17.72 -14.58 -15.11
C TYR A 340 16.53 -14.99 -14.21
N PRO A 341 15.44 -14.21 -14.20
CA PRO A 341 14.17 -14.62 -13.59
C PRO A 341 13.73 -16.02 -14.03
N CYS A 342 13.09 -16.75 -13.13
CA CYS A 342 12.66 -18.12 -13.37
C CYS A 342 11.13 -18.25 -13.47
N LEU A 343 10.62 -18.45 -14.69
CA LEU A 343 9.19 -18.61 -14.93
C LEU A 343 8.65 -19.95 -14.43
N ARG A 344 9.45 -21.01 -14.55
CA ARG A 344 9.04 -22.37 -14.14
C ARG A 344 10.17 -23.14 -13.49
N ARG A 345 9.87 -23.71 -12.33
CA ARG A 345 10.78 -24.57 -11.56
C ARG A 345 10.32 -26.03 -11.61
N ASP A 346 11.25 -26.96 -11.44
CA ASP A 346 10.93 -28.36 -11.18
C ASP A 346 10.73 -28.63 -9.68
N ALA A 347 10.44 -29.90 -9.33
CA ALA A 347 10.23 -30.31 -7.94
C ALA A 347 11.47 -30.15 -7.04
N ALA A 348 12.67 -30.05 -7.62
CA ALA A 348 13.92 -29.79 -6.91
C ALA A 348 14.29 -28.29 -6.87
N LEU A 349 13.32 -27.43 -7.19
CA LEU A 349 13.47 -25.97 -7.30
C LEU A 349 14.54 -25.54 -8.31
N GLN A 350 14.88 -26.41 -9.26
CA GLN A 350 15.74 -26.04 -10.38
C GLN A 350 14.93 -25.25 -11.39
N CYS A 351 15.46 -24.12 -11.86
CA CYS A 351 14.79 -23.41 -12.93
C CYS A 351 14.86 -24.19 -14.25
N MET A 352 13.73 -24.29 -14.95
CA MET A 352 13.62 -25.01 -16.22
C MET A 352 13.26 -24.11 -17.39
N LEU A 353 12.69 -22.94 -17.13
CA LEU A 353 12.40 -21.92 -18.14
C LEU A 353 12.76 -20.54 -17.55
N HIS A 354 13.82 -19.94 -18.08
CA HIS A 354 14.26 -18.61 -17.70
C HIS A 354 13.68 -17.54 -18.62
N LEU A 355 13.43 -16.37 -18.05
CA LEU A 355 13.05 -15.16 -18.78
C LEU A 355 14.27 -14.25 -18.91
N ARG A 356 14.66 -13.95 -20.14
CA ARG A 356 15.69 -12.95 -20.48
C ARG A 356 14.98 -11.68 -20.92
N THR A 357 14.74 -10.77 -19.98
CA THR A 357 13.98 -9.52 -20.19
C THR A 357 14.73 -8.35 -19.57
N PRO A 358 14.77 -7.16 -20.21
CA PRO A 358 15.28 -5.99 -19.54
C PRO A 358 14.32 -5.44 -18.50
N ILE A 359 13.03 -5.83 -18.58
CA ILE A 359 11.97 -5.37 -17.68
C ILE A 359 11.74 -6.44 -16.63
N ASN A 360 12.19 -6.18 -15.41
CA ASN A 360 12.02 -7.05 -14.24
C ASN A 360 10.99 -6.45 -13.29
N VAL A 361 10.25 -7.31 -12.57
CA VAL A 361 9.26 -6.90 -11.58
C VAL A 361 9.61 -7.53 -10.25
N PHE A 362 9.78 -6.70 -9.23
CA PHE A 362 10.10 -7.10 -7.88
C PHE A 362 8.99 -6.68 -6.92
N PHE A 363 8.45 -7.63 -6.18
CA PHE A 363 7.41 -7.39 -5.19
C PHE A 363 8.00 -7.28 -3.79
N SER A 364 7.37 -6.45 -2.96
CA SER A 364 7.64 -6.40 -1.52
C SER A 364 7.36 -7.74 -0.84
N LYS A 365 6.45 -8.52 -1.43
CA LYS A 365 6.15 -9.89 -1.03
C LYS A 365 7.16 -10.85 -1.67
N ALA A 366 8.19 -11.21 -0.94
CA ALA A 366 9.39 -11.85 -1.48
C ALA A 366 9.10 -13.19 -2.18
N LYS A 367 8.13 -13.99 -1.70
CA LYS A 367 7.73 -15.26 -2.34
C LYS A 367 7.16 -15.10 -3.76
N TRP A 368 6.84 -13.90 -4.19
CA TRP A 368 6.29 -13.62 -5.51
C TRP A 368 7.35 -13.26 -6.55
N ASN A 369 8.61 -13.07 -6.13
CA ASN A 369 9.69 -12.77 -7.05
C ASN A 369 10.07 -14.01 -7.88
N LEU A 370 10.44 -13.78 -9.14
CA LEU A 370 10.66 -14.86 -10.12
C LEU A 370 12.07 -15.46 -10.01
N ASP A 371 13.03 -14.67 -9.58
CA ASP A 371 14.45 -15.01 -9.54
C ASP A 371 14.83 -15.82 -8.29
N GLN A 372 16.04 -16.38 -8.34
CA GLN A 372 16.53 -17.28 -7.30
C GLN A 372 17.58 -16.59 -6.42
N ASP A 373 17.47 -16.76 -5.10
CA ASP A 373 18.55 -16.42 -4.19
C ASP A 373 19.65 -17.49 -4.29
N PHE A 374 20.61 -17.25 -5.18
CA PHE A 374 21.70 -18.18 -5.45
C PHE A 374 22.80 -18.16 -4.38
N ARG A 375 22.83 -17.17 -3.48
CA ARG A 375 23.74 -17.21 -2.31
C ARG A 375 23.11 -18.02 -1.17
N GLY A 376 21.79 -18.00 -1.03
CA GLY A 376 21.05 -18.81 -0.05
C GLY A 376 21.38 -18.48 1.40
N GLN A 377 21.69 -17.21 1.69
CA GLN A 377 22.08 -16.75 3.02
C GLN A 377 20.84 -16.49 3.89
N THR A 378 20.98 -16.59 5.21
CA THR A 378 19.91 -16.24 6.16
C THR A 378 20.50 -15.53 7.38
N PRO A 379 20.17 -14.24 7.61
CA PRO A 379 19.40 -13.36 6.73
C PRO A 379 20.09 -13.13 5.37
N VAL A 380 19.37 -12.56 4.40
CA VAL A 380 19.94 -12.21 3.09
C VAL A 380 20.91 -11.04 3.21
N THR A 381 20.54 -10.02 4.00
CA THR A 381 21.43 -8.92 4.38
C THR A 381 20.97 -8.30 5.71
N SER A 382 21.89 -7.65 6.41
CA SER A 382 21.59 -6.79 7.55
C SER A 382 22.46 -5.54 7.51
N ARG A 383 21.83 -4.36 7.64
CA ARG A 383 22.51 -3.06 7.63
C ARG A 383 22.18 -2.24 8.88
N ALA A 384 23.09 -1.35 9.29
CA ALA A 384 22.85 -0.35 10.32
C ALA A 384 22.15 0.87 9.70
N MET A 385 20.85 1.00 9.97
CA MET A 385 19.97 1.96 9.29
C MET A 385 20.40 3.43 9.49
N GLY A 386 20.73 3.82 10.72
CA GLY A 386 21.17 5.18 11.05
C GLY A 386 22.65 5.46 10.76
N CYS A 387 23.36 4.53 10.10
CA CYS A 387 24.76 4.70 9.79
C CYS A 387 24.98 4.87 8.29
N GLN A 388 25.92 5.78 7.96
CA GLN A 388 26.30 6.08 6.59
C GLN A 388 26.84 4.84 5.87
N TYR A 389 26.35 4.61 4.66
CA TYR A 389 26.88 3.64 3.72
C TYR A 389 28.35 3.90 3.38
N ASN A 390 29.09 2.81 3.17
CA ASN A 390 30.50 2.87 2.78
C ASN A 390 30.92 1.59 2.07
N ASP A 391 31.36 1.69 0.82
CA ASP A 391 31.81 0.56 -0.01
C ASP A 391 32.99 -0.22 0.59
N ALA A 392 33.82 0.43 1.41
CA ALA A 392 34.94 -0.23 2.08
C ALA A 392 34.50 -1.04 3.30
N CYS A 393 33.22 -1.03 3.66
CA CYS A 393 32.70 -1.87 4.73
C CYS A 393 32.63 -3.33 4.29
N ASN A 394 33.22 -4.23 5.10
CA ASN A 394 33.17 -5.66 4.83
C ASN A 394 31.85 -6.22 5.38
N ILE A 395 30.88 -6.46 4.49
CA ILE A 395 29.55 -6.97 4.84
C ILE A 395 29.57 -8.41 5.35
N ASP A 396 30.53 -9.23 4.91
CA ASP A 396 30.67 -10.62 5.36
C ASP A 396 31.27 -10.69 6.78
N ASN A 397 32.00 -9.65 7.20
CA ASN A 397 32.60 -9.58 8.53
C ASN A 397 32.57 -8.16 9.13
N PRO A 398 31.38 -7.62 9.42
CA PRO A 398 31.21 -6.24 9.87
C PRO A 398 31.81 -6.01 11.26
N ALA A 399 31.92 -7.05 12.09
CA ALA A 399 32.57 -6.98 13.40
C ALA A 399 34.03 -6.50 13.30
N SER A 400 34.74 -6.92 12.25
CA SER A 400 36.13 -6.55 12.00
C SER A 400 36.31 -5.28 11.18
N SER A 401 35.25 -4.80 10.50
CA SER A 401 35.35 -3.63 9.63
C SER A 401 35.49 -2.33 10.43
N ALA A 402 36.40 -1.47 9.95
CA ALA A 402 36.60 -0.12 10.48
C ALA A 402 35.45 0.83 10.09
N TYR A 403 34.73 0.52 9.02
CA TYR A 403 33.63 1.32 8.47
C TYR A 403 32.25 0.86 8.96
N ALA A 404 32.20 -0.22 9.76
CA ALA A 404 30.97 -0.69 10.39
C ALA A 404 30.71 -0.01 11.74
N CYS A 405 29.43 0.10 12.08
CA CYS A 405 28.92 0.97 13.13
C CYS A 405 28.24 0.14 14.22
N ARG A 406 28.39 0.53 15.48
CA ARG A 406 27.74 -0.15 16.59
C ARG A 406 26.26 0.20 16.65
N LEU A 407 25.42 -0.80 16.88
CA LEU A 407 23.99 -0.59 17.09
C LEU A 407 23.73 -0.03 18.51
N ALA A 408 22.70 0.79 18.65
CA ALA A 408 22.32 1.39 19.93
C ALA A 408 21.62 0.38 20.85
N ASP A 409 20.80 -0.51 20.29
CA ASP A 409 20.08 -1.58 21.00
C ASP A 409 20.97 -2.78 21.31
N ASN A 410 22.04 -2.99 20.53
CA ASN A 410 23.08 -3.98 20.80
C ASN A 410 24.50 -3.42 20.55
N PRO A 411 25.12 -2.77 21.56
CA PRO A 411 26.42 -2.11 21.40
C PRO A 411 27.58 -3.05 21.05
N THR A 412 27.41 -4.37 21.22
CA THR A 412 28.43 -5.37 20.86
C THR A 412 28.39 -5.75 19.39
N GLN A 413 27.25 -5.54 18.73
CA GLN A 413 27.05 -5.82 17.32
C GLN A 413 27.47 -4.62 16.47
N LYS A 414 28.18 -4.90 15.38
CA LYS A 414 28.48 -3.95 14.31
C LYS A 414 27.82 -4.41 13.02
N LEU A 415 27.30 -3.47 12.24
CA LEU A 415 26.81 -3.68 10.87
C LEU A 415 27.34 -2.56 9.96
N CYS A 416 27.44 -2.84 8.66
CA CYS A 416 27.72 -1.81 7.65
C CYS A 416 26.52 -0.85 7.54
N GLY A 417 26.79 0.42 7.24
CA GLY A 417 25.74 1.41 7.02
C GLY A 417 24.88 1.11 5.78
N TRP A 418 23.75 1.81 5.68
CA TRP A 418 22.72 1.53 4.68
C TRP A 418 22.57 2.63 3.63
N LEU A 419 22.15 3.82 4.05
CA LEU A 419 21.99 4.98 3.17
C LEU A 419 23.24 5.86 3.25
N ASP A 420 23.56 6.55 2.16
CA ASP A 420 24.73 7.42 2.09
C ASP A 420 24.58 8.70 2.94
N TYR A 421 25.59 9.57 2.89
CA TYR A 421 25.60 10.79 3.71
C TYR A 421 24.49 11.77 3.29
N ASP A 422 24.29 11.94 1.99
CA ASP A 422 23.38 12.93 1.45
C ASP A 422 21.92 12.51 1.64
N ALA A 423 21.58 11.22 1.48
CA ALA A 423 20.27 10.67 1.80
C ALA A 423 19.93 10.80 3.28
N LEU A 424 20.87 10.49 4.18
CA LEU A 424 20.67 10.67 5.63
C LEU A 424 20.48 12.15 5.99
N GLY A 425 21.26 13.04 5.39
CA GLY A 425 21.11 14.49 5.53
C GLY A 425 19.76 15.00 5.02
N ARG A 426 19.33 14.50 3.86
CA ARG A 426 18.06 14.81 3.19
C ARG A 426 16.86 14.40 4.03
N LEU A 427 16.87 13.20 4.62
CA LEU A 427 15.85 12.77 5.58
C LEU A 427 15.70 13.72 6.77
N GLY A 428 16.81 14.34 7.21
CA GLY A 428 16.85 15.33 8.29
C GLY A 428 16.20 16.69 7.96
N THR A 429 15.72 16.90 6.72
CA THR A 429 15.11 18.16 6.28
C THR A 429 13.58 18.17 6.47
N VAL A 430 12.99 19.36 6.45
CA VAL A 430 11.54 19.58 6.69
C VAL A 430 10.63 18.80 5.70
N PRO A 431 10.92 18.71 4.38
CA PRO A 431 10.11 17.90 3.46
C PRO A 431 9.94 16.44 3.91
N TYR A 432 10.97 15.87 4.54
CA TYR A 432 10.99 14.51 5.08
C TYR A 432 10.61 14.45 6.57
N GLY A 433 10.08 15.53 7.13
CA GLY A 433 9.64 15.60 8.53
C GLY A 433 10.77 15.65 9.55
N SER A 434 11.97 16.09 9.16
CA SER A 434 13.18 16.10 9.98
C SER A 434 13.48 14.71 10.59
N THR A 435 13.40 13.68 9.75
CA THR A 435 13.52 12.28 10.15
C THR A 435 14.98 11.93 10.44
N SER A 436 15.21 11.35 11.61
CA SER A 436 16.48 10.72 11.98
C SER A 436 16.26 9.22 12.06
N LEU A 437 17.04 8.44 11.31
CA LEU A 437 17.00 6.99 11.39
C LEU A 437 17.71 6.51 12.66
N PRO A 438 17.16 5.50 13.36
CA PRO A 438 17.79 4.96 14.56
C PRO A 438 19.06 4.17 14.20
N MET A 439 20.02 4.13 15.12
CA MET A 439 21.17 3.21 15.07
C MET A 439 20.73 1.77 15.37
N ALA A 440 19.84 1.22 14.55
CA ALA A 440 19.26 -0.11 14.67
C ALA A 440 19.53 -0.93 13.40
N ALA A 441 19.42 -2.25 13.53
CA ALA A 441 19.50 -3.13 12.36
C ALA A 441 18.22 -3.02 11.50
N THR A 442 18.40 -2.95 10.19
CA THR A 442 17.39 -3.35 9.21
C THR A 442 17.86 -4.63 8.52
N THR A 443 16.94 -5.55 8.24
CA THR A 443 17.28 -6.92 7.79
C THR A 443 16.30 -7.42 6.75
N ALA A 444 16.82 -7.93 5.63
CA ALA A 444 16.05 -8.70 4.66
C ALA A 444 16.12 -10.18 5.05
N VAL A 445 14.96 -10.77 5.37
CA VAL A 445 14.87 -12.17 5.76
C VAL A 445 14.61 -13.03 4.53
N ALA A 446 15.28 -14.18 4.44
CA ALA A 446 15.03 -15.13 3.36
C ALA A 446 13.59 -15.68 3.46
N PRO A 447 12.78 -15.61 2.38
CA PRO A 447 11.38 -16.06 2.40
C PRO A 447 11.21 -17.59 2.38
N GLY A 448 12.32 -18.32 2.28
CA GLY A 448 12.36 -19.74 1.93
C GLY A 448 12.23 -19.98 0.42
N ASN A 449 12.20 -21.25 0.01
CA ASN A 449 12.01 -21.68 -1.40
C ASN A 449 13.00 -21.11 -2.44
N LEU A 450 14.17 -20.64 -1.99
CA LEU A 450 15.24 -20.13 -2.85
C LEU A 450 14.81 -18.93 -3.70
N VAL A 451 13.93 -18.05 -3.19
CA VAL A 451 13.52 -16.82 -3.88
C VAL A 451 14.26 -15.63 -3.27
N MET A 452 14.69 -14.69 -4.12
CA MET A 452 15.34 -13.45 -3.67
C MET A 452 14.31 -12.47 -3.10
N PRO A 453 14.44 -12.01 -1.84
CA PRO A 453 13.69 -10.87 -1.35
C PRO A 453 14.26 -9.59 -1.96
N HIS A 454 13.40 -8.74 -2.49
CA HIS A 454 13.80 -7.49 -3.15
C HIS A 454 13.36 -6.24 -2.41
N ALA A 455 12.73 -6.37 -1.24
CA ALA A 455 12.34 -5.22 -0.44
C ALA A 455 12.89 -5.29 0.98
N LEU A 456 13.15 -4.11 1.53
CA LEU A 456 13.65 -3.90 2.87
C LEU A 456 12.81 -2.84 3.59
N LEU A 457 12.53 -3.07 4.87
CA LEU A 457 11.77 -2.15 5.72
C LEU A 457 12.74 -1.33 6.59
N GLY A 458 12.70 -0.01 6.45
CA GLY A 458 13.34 0.92 7.39
C GLY A 458 12.36 1.43 8.43
N ASN A 459 12.32 0.80 9.61
CA ASN A 459 11.46 1.27 10.71
C ASN A 459 12.14 2.43 11.48
N VAL A 460 11.58 3.63 11.35
CA VAL A 460 12.05 4.85 12.05
C VAL A 460 11.79 4.77 13.56
N GLY A 461 10.80 3.98 13.99
CA GLY A 461 10.50 3.72 15.39
C GLY A 461 9.02 3.46 15.66
N PRO A 462 8.69 2.87 16.82
CA PRO A 462 7.32 2.44 17.16
C PRO A 462 6.33 3.60 17.36
N THR A 463 6.81 4.84 17.50
CA THR A 463 5.98 6.05 17.66
C THR A 463 6.02 6.94 16.42
N SER A 464 6.61 6.48 15.32
CA SER A 464 6.71 7.23 14.06
C SER A 464 5.44 7.02 13.23
N ASP A 465 5.02 8.08 12.53
CA ASP A 465 4.06 8.04 11.41
C ASP A 465 4.75 7.69 10.08
N ARG A 466 6.06 7.47 10.11
CA ARG A 466 6.92 7.30 8.93
C ARG A 466 7.73 6.02 9.00
N TRP A 467 7.95 5.45 7.83
CA TRP A 467 8.84 4.31 7.62
C TRP A 467 9.38 4.34 6.19
N LEU A 468 10.48 3.65 5.97
CA LEU A 468 11.12 3.54 4.66
C LEU A 468 10.78 2.20 4.02
N LEU A 469 10.51 2.24 2.73
CA LEU A 469 10.47 1.08 1.84
C LEU A 469 11.63 1.24 0.87
N ALA A 470 12.47 0.22 0.77
CA ALA A 470 13.54 0.22 -0.21
C ALA A 470 13.57 -1.06 -1.00
N PHE A 471 14.16 -1.00 -2.19
CA PHE A 471 14.29 -2.13 -3.09
C PHE A 471 15.74 -2.40 -3.48
N GLU A 472 15.99 -3.68 -3.72
CA GLU A 472 17.10 -4.19 -4.53
C GLU A 472 16.57 -4.39 -5.95
N ASP A 473 17.28 -3.94 -6.98
CA ASP A 473 16.73 -3.79 -8.33
C ASP A 473 17.30 -4.76 -9.40
N LEU A 474 18.21 -5.65 -9.02
CA LEU A 474 18.81 -6.64 -9.91
C LEU A 474 18.39 -8.07 -9.58
N PRO A 475 17.94 -8.89 -10.55
CA PRO A 475 17.56 -10.26 -10.29
C PRO A 475 18.79 -11.08 -9.84
N GLY A 476 18.64 -11.90 -8.80
CA GLY A 476 19.74 -12.57 -8.08
C GLY A 476 20.23 -11.78 -6.86
N GLY A 477 19.84 -10.50 -6.80
CA GLY A 477 20.00 -9.63 -5.66
C GLY A 477 21.19 -8.68 -5.73
N GLY A 478 21.92 -8.61 -6.84
CA GLY A 478 22.99 -7.63 -7.01
C GLY A 478 23.94 -7.55 -5.82
N ASP A 479 24.19 -6.33 -5.33
CA ASP A 479 25.07 -6.09 -4.19
C ASP A 479 24.36 -6.23 -2.82
N ARG A 480 23.03 -6.40 -2.81
CA ARG A 480 22.20 -6.68 -1.62
C ARG A 480 22.30 -5.59 -0.57
N ASP A 481 22.45 -4.35 -0.99
CA ASP A 481 22.46 -3.21 -0.10
C ASP A 481 21.08 -2.56 0.07
N TYR A 482 20.15 -2.82 -0.86
CA TYR A 482 18.78 -2.30 -0.87
C TYR A 482 18.74 -0.78 -0.73
N ASN A 483 19.68 -0.07 -1.35
CA ASN A 483 19.64 1.39 -1.48
C ASN A 483 19.41 1.83 -2.93
N ASP A 484 19.23 0.89 -3.88
CA ASP A 484 18.97 1.18 -5.30
C ASP A 484 17.77 2.11 -5.51
N ALA A 485 16.68 1.89 -4.77
CA ALA A 485 15.51 2.77 -4.80
C ALA A 485 14.84 2.82 -3.42
N VAL A 486 14.75 4.01 -2.82
CA VAL A 486 14.30 4.22 -1.44
C VAL A 486 13.18 5.26 -1.38
N PHE A 487 12.13 4.93 -0.62
CA PHE A 487 10.94 5.75 -0.47
C PHE A 487 10.56 5.87 1.00
N MET A 488 10.05 7.03 1.40
CA MET A 488 9.46 7.26 2.71
C MET A 488 7.94 7.27 2.60
N LEU A 489 7.28 6.37 3.32
CA LEU A 489 5.84 6.38 3.48
C LEU A 489 5.46 7.07 4.78
N ARG A 490 4.37 7.83 4.73
CA ARG A 490 3.77 8.45 5.93
C ARG A 490 2.27 8.60 5.80
N ASN A 491 1.60 8.70 6.93
CA ASN A 491 0.21 9.15 6.98
C ASN A 491 0.19 10.68 6.74
N TRP A 492 -0.48 11.16 5.68
CA TRP A 492 -0.41 12.56 5.20
C TRP A 492 -0.78 13.58 6.28
N ALA A 493 -1.75 13.25 7.11
CA ALA A 493 -2.11 14.02 8.27
C ALA A 493 -2.79 13.12 9.28
N ALA A 494 -2.44 13.28 10.54
CA ALA A 494 -3.26 12.77 11.62
C ALA A 494 -4.65 13.42 11.45
N THR A 495 -5.60 12.65 10.93
CA THR A 495 -6.92 13.15 10.55
C THR A 495 -7.79 13.09 11.80
N PRO A 496 -8.52 14.17 12.16
CA PRO A 496 -9.44 14.13 13.29
C PRO A 496 -10.45 13.00 13.13
N GLY A 497 -10.71 12.28 14.21
CA GLY A 497 -11.79 11.32 14.27
C GLY A 497 -13.13 12.03 14.23
N LEU A 498 -14.12 11.49 13.52
CA LEU A 498 -15.49 12.00 13.51
C LEU A 498 -16.46 10.85 13.78
N ALA A 499 -17.30 11.02 14.80
CA ALA A 499 -18.48 10.21 15.02
C ALA A 499 -19.72 11.06 14.79
N ARG A 500 -20.69 10.55 14.03
CA ARG A 500 -22.04 11.12 13.91
C ARG A 500 -23.06 10.04 14.21
N SER A 501 -23.88 10.26 15.23
CA SER A 501 -24.94 9.32 15.58
C SER A 501 -26.00 9.26 14.49
N ALA A 502 -26.69 8.13 14.41
CA ALA A 502 -28.00 8.09 13.76
C ALA A 502 -28.99 9.01 14.51
N VAL A 503 -30.14 9.29 13.88
CA VAL A 503 -31.23 10.04 14.53
C VAL A 503 -31.74 9.28 15.76
N LEU A 504 -31.75 9.95 16.91
CA LEU A 504 -32.13 9.41 18.22
C LEU A 504 -33.60 9.66 18.56
N SER A 505 -34.18 10.75 18.05
CA SER A 505 -35.58 11.07 18.29
C SER A 505 -36.52 10.29 17.35
N PRO A 506 -37.77 10.02 17.78
CA PRO A 506 -38.82 9.54 16.88
C PRO A 506 -39.10 10.54 15.75
N ASP A 507 -39.61 10.03 14.63
CA ASP A 507 -40.07 10.88 13.54
C ASP A 507 -41.40 11.56 13.93
N ALA A 508 -41.33 12.86 14.21
CA ALA A 508 -42.45 13.66 14.69
C ALA A 508 -42.43 15.06 14.05
N PRO A 509 -42.81 15.20 12.76
CA PRO A 509 -42.68 16.45 12.01
C PRO A 509 -43.51 17.62 12.57
N GLY A 510 -44.55 17.33 13.36
CA GLY A 510 -45.36 18.34 14.08
C GLY A 510 -44.67 18.93 15.32
N CYS A 511 -43.54 18.38 15.73
CA CYS A 511 -42.83 18.76 16.94
C CYS A 511 -41.52 19.51 16.62
N ALA A 512 -40.98 20.18 17.62
CA ALA A 512 -39.65 20.75 17.62
C ALA A 512 -38.95 20.41 18.92
N ILE A 513 -37.69 20.02 18.81
CA ILE A 513 -36.82 19.82 19.96
C ILE A 513 -36.39 21.19 20.45
N LYS A 514 -36.58 21.43 21.75
CA LYS A 514 -36.34 22.74 22.38
C LYS A 514 -35.07 22.72 23.22
N GLN A 515 -34.84 21.62 23.93
CA GLN A 515 -33.68 21.44 24.79
C GLN A 515 -33.07 20.07 24.59
N VAL A 516 -31.75 20.00 24.75
CA VAL A 516 -30.97 18.76 24.69
C VAL A 516 -30.05 18.74 25.89
N TYR A 517 -30.03 17.62 26.59
CA TYR A 517 -29.05 17.29 27.61
C TYR A 517 -28.02 16.35 27.02
N LEU A 518 -26.76 16.54 27.39
CA LEU A 518 -25.66 15.69 26.98
C LEU A 518 -24.74 15.43 28.18
N HIS A 519 -24.56 14.16 28.51
CA HIS A 519 -23.51 13.69 29.42
C HIS A 519 -22.43 12.99 28.61
N LYS A 520 -21.15 13.17 28.96
CA LYS A 520 -20.04 12.44 28.34
C LYS A 520 -19.14 11.74 29.35
N ASP A 521 -18.72 10.54 28.98
CA ASP A 521 -17.60 9.84 29.60
C ASP A 521 -16.49 9.61 28.56
N ASP A 522 -15.45 10.43 28.65
CA ASP A 522 -14.25 10.32 27.81
C ASP A 522 -13.09 9.71 28.61
N ALA A 523 -12.17 9.03 27.93
CA ALA A 523 -10.92 8.59 28.53
C ALA A 523 -9.70 8.96 27.69
N GLN A 524 -8.60 9.26 28.37
CA GLN A 524 -7.24 9.44 27.85
C GLN A 524 -6.25 9.09 28.96
N ALA A 525 -5.03 8.63 28.62
CA ALA A 525 -4.03 8.33 29.64
C ALA A 525 -3.68 9.60 30.47
N PRO A 526 -3.57 9.50 31.80
CA PRO A 526 -3.36 10.67 32.69
C PRO A 526 -2.07 11.45 32.45
N THR A 527 -1.10 10.85 31.75
CA THR A 527 0.19 11.44 31.40
C THR A 527 0.12 12.34 30.16
N CYS A 528 -1.03 12.37 29.48
CA CYS A 528 -1.24 13.15 28.27
C CYS A 528 -1.83 14.54 28.61
N ALA A 529 -1.65 15.51 27.72
CA ALA A 529 -2.24 16.84 27.88
C ALA A 529 -3.78 16.72 28.08
N PRO A 530 -4.39 17.57 28.92
CA PRO A 530 -5.79 17.44 29.35
C PRO A 530 -6.79 17.40 28.17
N PRO A 531 -7.99 16.82 28.38
CA PRO A 531 -8.92 16.33 27.34
C PRO A 531 -9.69 17.42 26.57
N GLY A 532 -9.03 18.51 26.17
CA GLY A 532 -9.52 19.40 25.10
C GLY A 532 -9.52 18.76 23.71
N ALA A 533 -9.36 17.44 23.64
CA ALA A 533 -9.23 16.65 22.42
C ALA A 533 -10.57 16.23 21.81
N ILE A 534 -11.70 16.29 22.51
CA ILE A 534 -13.01 15.89 21.95
C ILE A 534 -13.98 17.06 22.02
N THR A 535 -14.48 17.49 20.87
CA THR A 535 -15.54 18.51 20.79
C THR A 535 -16.85 17.88 20.38
N TYR A 536 -17.93 18.25 21.06
CA TYR A 536 -19.27 17.71 20.83
C TYR A 536 -20.18 18.75 20.20
N SER A 537 -21.13 18.32 19.38
CA SER A 537 -22.20 19.17 18.85
C SER A 537 -23.49 18.36 18.69
N VAL A 538 -24.63 19.04 18.75
CA VAL A 538 -25.95 18.44 18.54
C VAL A 538 -26.68 19.16 17.42
N ALA A 539 -27.54 18.46 16.68
CA ALA A 539 -28.38 19.04 15.65
C ALA A 539 -29.79 18.43 15.72
N THR A 540 -30.79 19.16 15.23
CA THR A 540 -32.21 18.76 15.27
C THR A 540 -32.79 18.52 13.87
N ASP A 541 -31.99 18.68 12.82
CA ASP A 541 -32.33 18.61 11.39
C ASP A 541 -31.47 17.55 10.66
N CYS A 542 -31.23 16.42 11.33
CA CYS A 542 -30.22 15.45 10.91
C CYS A 542 -30.57 14.60 9.69
N ARG A 543 -31.79 14.67 9.14
CA ARG A 543 -32.18 14.02 7.89
C ARG A 543 -32.90 14.98 6.95
N THR A 544 -32.75 14.72 5.66
CA THR A 544 -33.55 15.34 4.60
C THR A 544 -34.45 14.28 3.98
N CYS A 545 -35.75 14.51 3.99
CA CYS A 545 -36.73 13.57 3.46
C CYS A 545 -37.31 14.07 2.13
N LEU A 546 -37.24 13.24 1.10
CA LEU A 546 -37.86 13.48 -0.21
C LEU A 546 -38.73 12.29 -0.57
N ALA A 547 -40.00 12.54 -0.91
CA ALA A 547 -40.97 11.51 -1.30
C ALA A 547 -41.06 10.32 -0.31
N GLY A 548 -41.02 10.60 1.00
CA GLY A 548 -41.10 9.59 2.06
C GLY A 548 -39.81 8.81 2.33
N THR A 549 -38.73 9.08 1.58
CA THR A 549 -37.40 8.49 1.85
C THR A 549 -36.52 9.54 2.53
N CYS A 550 -35.98 9.21 3.70
CA CYS A 550 -35.10 10.10 4.45
C CYS A 550 -33.65 9.61 4.37
N ILE A 551 -32.74 10.52 4.01
CA ILE A 551 -31.29 10.31 4.04
C ILE A 551 -30.65 11.24 5.08
N PRO A 552 -29.47 10.92 5.63
CA PRO A 552 -28.74 11.84 6.50
C PRO A 552 -28.54 13.20 5.82
N ASN A 553 -28.87 14.29 6.52
CA ASN A 553 -28.62 15.64 6.03
C ASN A 553 -27.09 15.85 5.99
N PRO A 554 -26.46 16.15 4.84
CA PRO A 554 -25.01 16.35 4.77
C PRO A 554 -24.56 17.63 5.52
N THR A 555 -25.46 18.59 5.73
CA THR A 555 -25.18 19.86 6.41
C THR A 555 -26.23 20.17 7.49
N PRO A 556 -26.30 19.40 8.60
CA PRO A 556 -27.17 19.73 9.73
C PRO A 556 -26.74 21.04 10.39
N THR A 557 -27.68 21.70 11.04
CA THR A 557 -27.42 22.91 11.83
C THR A 557 -26.86 22.51 13.19
N TRP A 558 -25.53 22.44 13.27
CA TRP A 558 -24.82 22.02 14.49
C TRP A 558 -24.75 23.11 15.55
N HIS A 559 -25.14 22.77 16.77
CA HIS A 559 -24.96 23.56 17.98
C HIS A 559 -23.80 22.99 18.80
N PRO A 560 -22.70 23.73 18.98
CA PRO A 560 -21.57 23.29 19.80
C PRO A 560 -21.98 23.09 21.26
N VAL A 561 -21.50 22.02 21.88
CA VAL A 561 -21.72 21.73 23.30
C VAL A 561 -20.56 22.28 24.14
N THR A 562 -20.91 23.09 25.14
CA THR A 562 -19.99 23.51 26.18
C THR A 562 -20.39 22.81 27.47
N PHE A 563 -19.48 22.04 28.06
CA PHE A 563 -19.74 21.27 29.27
C PHE A 563 -19.38 22.06 30.52
N ASP A 564 -20.27 22.00 31.51
CA ASP A 564 -19.97 22.47 32.86
C ASP A 564 -19.17 21.39 33.59
N TRP A 565 -18.03 21.77 34.17
CA TRP A 565 -17.26 20.95 35.12
C TRP A 565 -16.98 19.53 34.57
N ASN A 566 -16.69 19.50 33.26
CA ASN A 566 -16.19 18.44 32.37
C ASN A 566 -17.11 17.32 31.85
N ARG A 567 -18.39 17.22 32.24
CA ARG A 567 -19.20 16.06 31.78
C ARG A 567 -20.64 16.32 31.39
N ASP A 568 -21.30 17.35 31.91
CA ASP A 568 -22.73 17.59 31.68
C ASP A 568 -22.98 18.91 30.95
N ALA A 569 -24.00 18.94 30.10
CA ALA A 569 -24.43 20.15 29.41
C ALA A 569 -25.93 20.12 29.13
N VAL A 570 -26.59 21.27 29.24
CA VAL A 570 -27.95 21.49 28.73
C VAL A 570 -27.90 22.61 27.69
N LEU A 571 -28.40 22.33 26.50
CA LEU A 571 -28.44 23.27 25.39
C LEU A 571 -29.86 23.66 25.05
N ASN A 572 -30.07 24.94 24.78
CA ASN A 572 -31.29 25.43 24.15
C ASN A 572 -31.11 25.42 22.63
N VAL A 573 -31.87 24.56 21.95
CA VAL A 573 -31.86 24.40 20.48
C VAL A 573 -33.16 24.89 19.83
N SER A 574 -34.00 25.61 20.58
CA SER A 574 -35.29 26.14 20.09
C SER A 574 -35.17 27.11 18.90
N GLY A 575 -33.98 27.67 18.66
CA GLY A 575 -33.68 28.48 17.47
C GLY A 575 -33.62 27.69 16.16
N THR A 576 -33.57 26.35 16.23
CA THR A 576 -33.65 25.44 15.09
C THR A 576 -34.92 24.60 15.18
N PRO A 577 -35.92 24.79 14.30
CA PRO A 577 -37.23 24.13 14.41
C PRO A 577 -37.22 22.63 14.03
N GLY A 578 -36.15 21.89 14.30
CA GLY A 578 -35.97 20.50 13.91
C GLY A 578 -36.59 19.47 14.87
N HIS A 579 -36.87 18.25 14.37
CA HIS A 579 -37.45 17.12 15.13
C HIS A 579 -36.59 15.85 15.09
N GLN A 580 -35.38 15.93 14.54
CA GLN A 580 -34.50 14.81 14.23
C GLN A 580 -33.18 15.03 14.95
N LEU A 581 -33.12 14.61 16.21
CA LEU A 581 -31.95 14.75 17.06
C LEU A 581 -30.83 13.83 16.61
N CYS A 582 -29.64 14.37 16.43
CA CYS A 582 -28.40 13.60 16.41
C CYS A 582 -27.28 14.40 17.07
N TRP A 583 -26.19 13.72 17.40
CA TRP A 583 -24.98 14.35 17.91
C TRP A 583 -23.78 13.95 17.07
N LYS A 584 -22.71 14.74 17.20
CA LYS A 584 -21.39 14.40 16.70
C LYS A 584 -20.31 14.65 17.74
N ALA A 585 -19.23 13.89 17.62
CA ALA A 585 -17.97 14.14 18.30
C ALA A 585 -16.84 14.21 17.29
N ASP A 586 -16.08 15.30 17.34
CA ASP A 586 -14.81 15.46 16.64
C ASP A 586 -13.67 15.19 17.62
N LEU A 587 -12.83 14.20 17.35
CA LEU A 587 -11.71 13.79 18.17
C LEU A 587 -10.42 14.28 17.52
N ALA A 588 -9.62 15.04 18.26
CA ALA A 588 -8.28 15.41 17.86
C ALA A 588 -7.45 14.15 17.61
N PRO A 589 -6.55 14.19 16.62
CA PRO A 589 -5.67 13.07 16.35
C PRO A 589 -4.78 12.80 17.57
N GLY A 590 -4.76 11.55 18.03
CA GLY A 590 -3.93 11.11 19.14
C GLY A 590 -3.25 9.80 18.80
N GLY A 591 -2.08 9.53 19.38
CA GLY A 591 -1.36 8.30 19.12
C GLY A 591 -0.74 7.66 20.34
N GLY A 592 -0.40 6.38 20.20
CA GLY A 592 0.09 5.55 21.29
C GLY A 592 -0.86 5.54 22.49
N GLN A 593 -0.35 5.84 23.68
CA GLN A 593 -1.14 5.88 24.91
C GLN A 593 -2.00 7.15 25.06
N CYS A 594 -1.80 8.16 24.22
CA CYS A 594 -2.53 9.43 24.27
C CYS A 594 -3.74 9.50 23.34
N GLN A 595 -4.24 8.36 22.88
CA GLN A 595 -5.49 8.31 22.13
C GLN A 595 -6.68 8.64 23.02
N ALA A 596 -7.48 9.61 22.56
CA ALA A 596 -8.77 9.90 23.17
C ALA A 596 -9.78 8.81 22.79
N SER A 597 -10.63 8.43 23.74
CA SER A 597 -11.77 7.56 23.53
C SER A 597 -13.05 8.17 24.11
N VAL A 598 -14.16 7.96 23.40
CA VAL A 598 -15.52 8.21 23.91
C VAL A 598 -16.03 6.88 24.45
N ASN A 599 -16.12 6.77 25.77
CA ASN A 599 -16.64 5.55 26.40
C ASN A 599 -18.16 5.52 26.35
N ASN A 600 -18.78 6.68 26.63
CA ASN A 600 -20.23 6.82 26.65
C ASN A 600 -20.65 8.26 26.36
N VAL A 601 -21.83 8.41 25.78
CA VAL A 601 -22.54 9.69 25.65
C VAL A 601 -23.99 9.43 26.00
N ASP A 602 -24.52 10.08 27.03
CA ASP A 602 -25.95 10.03 27.32
C ASP A 602 -26.61 11.26 26.70
N ILE A 603 -27.74 11.05 26.02
CA ILE A 603 -28.49 12.10 25.34
C ILE A 603 -29.91 12.10 25.85
N GLY A 604 -30.38 13.22 26.39
CA GLY A 604 -31.80 13.44 26.67
C GLY A 604 -32.33 14.67 25.95
N TYR A 605 -33.64 14.78 25.76
CA TYR A 605 -34.22 15.93 25.06
C TYR A 605 -35.65 16.22 25.48
N GLU A 606 -36.03 17.50 25.36
CA GLU A 606 -37.42 17.95 25.45
C GLU A 606 -37.91 18.41 24.09
N ALA A 607 -39.10 17.96 23.72
CA ALA A 607 -39.79 18.37 22.52
C ALA A 607 -41.16 18.98 22.85
N GLY A 608 -41.62 19.89 22.01
CA GLY A 608 -42.98 20.41 22.09
C GLY A 608 -43.53 20.69 20.69
N PRO A 609 -44.79 21.13 20.58
CA PRO A 609 -45.35 21.56 19.31
C PRO A 609 -44.48 22.64 18.67
N ARG A 610 -44.35 22.61 17.35
CA ARG A 610 -43.80 23.76 16.61
C ARG A 610 -44.69 24.96 16.88
N ASN A 611 -44.14 26.00 17.49
CA ASN A 611 -44.84 27.28 17.56
C ASN A 611 -44.95 27.83 16.12
N PRO A 612 -46.13 28.35 15.72
CA PRO A 612 -46.34 28.93 14.39
C PRO A 612 -45.47 30.16 14.11
#